data_AF-K7YQ95-F1
#
_entry.id   AF-K7YQ95-F1
#
_cell.length_a   1.000
_cell.length_b   1.000
_cell.length_c   1.000
_cell.angle_alpha   90.00
_cell.angle_beta   90.00
_cell.angle_gamma   90.00
#
_symmetry.space_group_name_H-M   'P 1'
#
loop_
_entity.id
_entity.type
_entity.pdbx_description
1 polymer ?
#
loop_
_entity_poly.entity_id
_entity_poly.type
_entity_poly.pdbx_seq_one_letter_code
_entity_poly.pdbx_strand_id
1 'polypeptide(L)'
;MVLAHFHGDELALLSIVKRYRIATIASQSKDGELMATVLKWLGAKTSRGSSTRGGVQALKGLLRLVKDGGNCSFAVDGPKGPLHKVKPGVFELSRMIHGPIYAAGVACDRAIHFPRSWNKTFLPKPFAKVIIYWVGPMAPVSKEIDPRNPDLALELEALLHQARQQALKFIADNDAQC
;
A
#
# COMPACT_ATOMS: atom_id res chain seq x y z
N MET A 1 7.88 -9.64 -2.76
CA MET A 1 7.47 -8.53 -3.67
C MET A 1 7.03 -7.33 -2.84
N VAL A 2 6.90 -6.15 -3.47
CA VAL A 2 6.31 -4.95 -2.89
C VAL A 2 4.92 -4.74 -3.47
N LEU A 3 3.93 -4.57 -2.61
CA LEU A 3 2.53 -4.26 -2.91
C LEU A 3 2.31 -2.78 -2.58
N ALA A 4 2.44 -1.94 -3.60
CA ALA A 4 2.32 -0.49 -3.51
C ALA A 4 0.84 -0.08 -3.56
N HIS A 5 0.45 0.87 -2.70
CA HIS A 5 -0.89 1.43 -2.65
C HIS A 5 -0.84 2.86 -2.07
N PHE A 6 -1.93 3.61 -2.19
CA PHE A 6 -2.05 4.91 -1.51
C PHE A 6 -2.61 4.74 -0.10
N HIS A 7 -2.24 5.64 0.83
CA HIS A 7 -2.74 5.61 2.21
C HIS A 7 -4.27 5.63 2.30
N GLY A 8 -4.96 6.23 1.31
CA GLY A 8 -6.42 6.27 1.28
C GLY A 8 -7.07 4.88 1.23
N ASP A 9 -6.37 3.89 0.67
CA ASP A 9 -6.90 2.56 0.38
C ASP A 9 -6.65 1.53 1.50
N GLU A 10 -5.86 1.88 2.52
CA GLU A 10 -5.37 0.95 3.56
C GLU A 10 -6.49 0.16 4.25
N LEU A 11 -7.61 0.81 4.57
CA LEU A 11 -8.73 0.16 5.24
C LEU A 11 -9.40 -0.92 4.38
N ALA A 12 -9.51 -0.68 3.07
CA ALA A 12 -10.07 -1.66 2.13
C ALA A 12 -9.12 -2.86 1.91
N LEU A 13 -7.82 -2.63 2.02
CA LEU A 13 -6.77 -3.64 1.87
C LEU A 13 -6.62 -4.54 3.11
N LEU A 14 -7.31 -4.27 4.22
CA LEU A 14 -7.32 -5.18 5.38
C LEU A 14 -7.79 -6.60 5.02
N SER A 15 -8.70 -6.71 4.04
CA SER A 15 -9.26 -7.98 3.56
C SER A 15 -8.22 -8.93 2.94
N ILE A 16 -7.10 -8.41 2.42
CA ILE A 16 -6.08 -9.21 1.73
C ILE A 16 -4.91 -9.62 2.64
N VAL A 17 -4.88 -9.15 3.89
CA VAL A 17 -3.75 -9.30 4.82
C VAL A 17 -3.30 -10.75 4.96
N LYS A 18 -4.22 -11.65 5.31
CA LYS A 18 -3.91 -13.08 5.50
C LYS A 18 -3.55 -13.76 4.19
N ARG A 19 -4.31 -13.49 3.13
CA ARG A 19 -4.17 -14.12 1.80
C ARG A 19 -2.80 -13.85 1.19
N TYR A 20 -2.29 -12.63 1.32
CA TYR A 20 -1.01 -12.22 0.74
C TYR A 20 0.16 -12.26 1.73
N ARG A 21 -0.04 -12.77 2.96
CA ARG A 21 1.01 -12.83 4.00
C ARG A 21 1.68 -11.47 4.21
N ILE A 22 0.86 -10.45 4.45
CA ILE A 22 1.31 -9.05 4.47
C ILE A 22 2.31 -8.80 5.61
N ALA A 23 3.42 -8.16 5.25
CA ALA A 23 4.35 -7.50 6.16
C ALA A 23 4.31 -5.99 5.90
N THR A 24 4.22 -5.15 6.94
CA THR A 24 4.19 -3.69 6.75
C THR A 24 4.82 -2.94 7.93
N ILE A 25 4.95 -1.61 7.79
CA ILE A 25 5.44 -0.72 8.84
C ILE A 25 4.22 -0.03 9.47
N ALA A 26 4.15 -0.05 10.79
CA ALA A 26 3.16 0.70 11.55
C ALA A 26 3.85 1.79 12.41
N SER A 27 3.28 2.99 12.39
CA SER A 27 3.77 4.14 13.17
C SER A 27 3.78 3.84 14.67
N GLN A 28 4.73 4.43 15.40
CA GLN A 28 4.83 4.35 16.87
C GLN A 28 3.89 5.33 17.61
N SER A 29 2.85 5.84 16.94
CA SER A 29 1.78 6.64 17.55
C SER A 29 0.70 5.75 18.18
N LYS A 30 -0.21 6.33 18.97
CA LYS A 30 -1.38 5.61 19.52
C LYS A 30 -2.25 5.01 18.40
N ASP A 31 -2.57 5.79 17.38
CA ASP A 31 -3.33 5.31 16.22
C ASP A 31 -2.59 4.20 15.47
N GLY A 32 -1.27 4.32 15.37
CA GLY A 32 -0.43 3.27 14.78
C GLY A 32 -0.35 2.00 15.62
N GLU A 33 -0.50 2.08 16.94
CA GLU A 33 -0.62 0.91 17.83
C GLU A 33 -1.96 0.19 17.64
N LEU A 34 -3.06 0.96 17.54
CA LEU A 34 -4.37 0.40 17.24
C LEU A 34 -4.35 -0.34 15.89
N MET A 35 -3.84 0.29 14.84
CA MET A 35 -3.74 -0.34 13.52
C MET A 35 -2.83 -1.57 13.55
N ALA A 36 -1.70 -1.53 14.26
CA ALA A 36 -0.82 -2.69 14.39
C ALA A 36 -1.49 -3.88 15.10
N THR A 37 -2.33 -3.60 16.10
CA THR A 37 -3.11 -4.63 16.80
C THR A 37 -4.11 -5.29 15.85
N VAL A 38 -4.87 -4.49 15.09
CA VAL A 38 -5.80 -4.99 14.07
C VAL A 38 -5.09 -5.82 13.00
N LEU A 39 -3.98 -5.31 12.46
CA LEU A 39 -3.17 -6.02 11.46
C LEU A 39 -2.67 -7.36 12.00
N LYS A 40 -2.20 -7.41 13.25
CA LYS A 40 -1.74 -8.64 13.89
C LYS A 40 -2.88 -9.66 14.01
N TRP A 41 -4.08 -9.22 14.41
CA TRP A 41 -5.26 -10.11 14.49
C TRP A 41 -5.65 -10.68 13.13
N LEU A 42 -5.48 -9.89 12.06
CA LEU A 42 -5.71 -10.31 10.68
C LEU A 42 -4.58 -11.18 10.10
N GLY A 43 -3.49 -11.41 10.85
CA GLY A 43 -2.37 -12.27 10.45
C GLY A 43 -1.22 -11.56 9.75
N ALA A 44 -1.19 -10.22 9.74
CA ALA A 44 -0.04 -9.46 9.25
C ALA A 44 1.12 -9.53 10.24
N LYS A 45 2.34 -9.40 9.70
CA LYS A 45 3.53 -9.09 10.50
C LYS A 45 3.83 -7.60 10.38
N THR A 46 4.18 -6.94 11.47
CA THR A 46 4.47 -5.49 11.44
C THR A 46 5.84 -5.18 12.04
N SER A 47 6.55 -4.24 11.44
CA SER A 47 7.66 -3.54 12.08
C SER A 47 7.21 -2.15 12.53
N ARG A 48 7.89 -1.57 13.52
CA ARG A 48 7.45 -0.30 14.15
C ARG A 48 8.35 0.87 13.76
N GLY A 49 7.75 1.96 13.28
CA GLY A 49 8.40 3.24 12.98
C GLY A 49 7.69 4.03 11.88
N SER A 50 8.27 5.16 11.50
CA SER A 50 7.75 6.04 10.45
C SER A 50 8.89 6.80 9.76
N SER A 51 8.59 7.49 8.66
CA SER A 51 9.54 8.38 7.98
C SER A 51 10.05 9.53 8.87
N THR A 52 9.39 9.81 10.01
CA THR A 52 9.81 10.84 10.98
C THR A 52 10.45 10.27 12.24
N ARG A 53 10.17 9.01 12.61
CA ARG A 53 10.71 8.39 13.83
C ARG A 53 11.00 6.91 13.61
N GLY A 54 12.28 6.53 13.69
CA GLY A 54 12.70 5.13 13.61
C GLY A 54 12.58 4.49 12.22
N GLY A 55 12.46 5.29 11.13
CA GLY A 55 12.24 4.78 9.77
C GLY A 55 13.28 3.75 9.30
N VAL A 56 14.57 3.98 9.58
CA VAL A 56 15.64 3.01 9.24
C VAL A 56 15.44 1.68 9.97
N GLN A 57 15.10 1.71 11.25
CA GLN A 57 14.88 0.51 12.05
C GLN A 57 13.61 -0.22 11.62
N ALA A 58 12.54 0.53 11.28
CA ALA A 58 11.31 0.00 10.75
C ALA A 58 11.52 -0.71 9.41
N LEU A 59 12.28 -0.09 8.50
CA LEU A 59 12.64 -0.66 7.21
C LEU A 59 13.49 -1.94 7.38
N LYS A 60 14.52 -1.91 8.25
CA LYS A 60 15.29 -3.10 8.60
C LYS A 60 14.42 -4.22 9.18
N GLY A 61 13.46 -3.88 10.03
CA GLY A 61 12.50 -4.85 10.55
C GLY A 61 11.63 -5.45 9.45
N LEU A 62 11.08 -4.61 8.57
CA LEU A 62 10.26 -5.03 7.44
C LEU A 62 11.04 -5.97 6.50
N LEU A 63 12.31 -5.67 6.23
CA LEU A 63 13.18 -6.53 5.43
C LEU A 63 13.32 -7.95 6.00
N ARG A 64 13.45 -8.08 7.33
CA ARG A 64 13.49 -9.40 7.98
C ARG A 64 12.18 -10.14 7.79
N LEU A 65 11.05 -9.46 7.97
CA LEU A 65 9.72 -10.05 7.79
C LEU A 65 9.48 -10.52 6.34
N VAL A 66 10.01 -9.79 5.36
CA VAL A 66 9.95 -10.18 3.95
C VAL A 66 10.84 -11.40 3.68
N LYS A 67 12.05 -11.43 4.24
CA LYS A 67 12.95 -12.61 4.14
C LYS A 67 12.33 -13.88 4.74
N ASP A 68 11.48 -13.74 5.77
CA ASP A 68 10.71 -14.84 6.37
C ASP A 68 9.45 -15.23 5.54
N GLY A 69 9.41 -14.88 4.25
CA GLY A 69 8.33 -15.22 3.31
C GLY A 69 7.10 -14.32 3.40
N GLY A 70 7.23 -13.09 3.88
CA GLY A 70 6.18 -12.07 3.84
C GLY A 70 6.21 -11.25 2.55
N ASN A 71 5.05 -10.73 2.12
CA ASN A 71 4.99 -9.73 1.05
C ASN A 71 4.85 -8.33 1.66
N CYS A 72 5.65 -7.38 1.20
CA CYS A 72 5.57 -6.04 1.74
C CYS A 72 4.32 -5.34 1.24
N SER A 73 3.48 -4.81 2.13
CA SER A 73 2.51 -3.76 1.80
C SER A 73 3.08 -2.39 2.16
N PHE A 74 3.14 -1.48 1.20
CA PHE A 74 3.77 -0.17 1.38
C PHE A 74 2.90 0.96 0.85
N ALA A 75 2.48 1.86 1.75
CA ALA A 75 1.75 3.06 1.38
C ALA A 75 2.71 4.13 0.84
N VAL A 76 2.60 4.45 -0.45
CA VAL A 76 3.66 5.13 -1.21
C VAL A 76 3.67 6.65 -1.08
N ASP A 77 2.55 7.27 -0.74
CA ASP A 77 2.38 8.73 -0.69
C ASP A 77 2.86 9.38 0.62
N GLY A 78 3.25 8.54 1.59
CA GLY A 78 3.84 8.95 2.87
C GLY A 78 2.89 9.69 3.81
N PRO A 79 3.19 9.73 5.12
CA PRO A 79 2.24 10.21 6.14
C PRO A 79 1.96 11.72 6.12
N LYS A 80 2.71 12.49 5.33
CA LYS A 80 2.59 13.95 5.21
C LYS A 80 2.07 14.39 3.84
N GLY A 81 1.75 13.44 2.95
CA GLY A 81 1.37 13.73 1.58
C GLY A 81 2.51 14.33 0.73
N PRO A 82 2.18 14.96 -0.42
CA PRO A 82 0.83 15.15 -0.96
C PRO A 82 0.13 13.83 -1.26
N LEU A 83 -1.22 13.85 -1.30
CA LEU A 83 -2.02 12.73 -1.77
C LEU A 83 -1.55 12.28 -3.15
N HIS A 84 -1.47 10.97 -3.31
CA HIS A 84 -1.11 10.34 -4.58
C HIS A 84 0.27 10.74 -5.14
N LYS A 85 1.20 11.15 -4.27
CA LYS A 85 2.58 11.47 -4.67
C LYS A 85 3.58 10.48 -4.11
N VAL A 86 4.05 9.59 -4.98
CA VAL A 86 4.94 8.49 -4.64
C VAL A 86 6.25 9.01 -4.02
N LYS A 87 6.68 8.38 -2.94
CA LYS A 87 7.91 8.70 -2.22
C LYS A 87 9.01 7.65 -2.49
N PRO A 88 10.30 8.03 -2.42
CA PRO A 88 11.43 7.14 -2.71
C PRO A 88 11.51 5.85 -1.89
N GLY A 89 10.87 5.78 -0.72
CA GLY A 89 10.96 4.65 0.20
C GLY A 89 10.51 3.31 -0.40
N VAL A 90 9.55 3.32 -1.34
CA VAL A 90 9.09 2.11 -2.03
C VAL A 90 10.16 1.53 -2.96
N PHE A 91 10.91 2.41 -3.65
CA PHE A 91 11.99 2.04 -4.56
C PHE A 91 13.23 1.55 -3.78
N GLU A 92 13.56 2.22 -2.68
CA GLU A 92 14.61 1.75 -1.76
C GLU A 92 14.28 0.35 -1.26
N LEU A 93 13.04 0.11 -0.86
CA LEU A 93 12.62 -1.21 -0.41
C LEU A 93 12.71 -2.26 -1.51
N SER A 94 12.18 -1.97 -2.71
CA SER A 94 12.27 -2.86 -3.87
C SER A 94 13.72 -3.24 -4.18
N ARG A 95 14.62 -2.26 -4.17
CA ARG A 95 16.07 -2.45 -4.35
C ARG A 95 16.68 -3.36 -3.28
N MET A 96 16.34 -3.13 -2.01
CA MET A 96 16.89 -3.89 -0.88
C MET A 96 16.41 -5.36 -0.84
N ILE A 97 15.20 -5.64 -1.31
CA ILE A 97 14.66 -7.01 -1.37
C ILE A 97 14.87 -7.69 -2.72
N HIS A 98 15.44 -7.00 -3.71
CA HIS A 98 15.51 -7.45 -5.10
C HIS A 98 14.16 -7.93 -5.65
N GLY A 99 13.09 -7.20 -5.30
CA GLY A 99 11.71 -7.64 -5.50
C GLY A 99 10.91 -6.68 -6.38
N PRO A 100 10.01 -7.21 -7.22
CA PRO A 100 9.18 -6.39 -8.09
C PRO A 100 8.15 -5.58 -7.29
N ILE A 101 7.67 -4.50 -7.89
CA ILE A 101 6.60 -3.65 -7.34
C ILE A 101 5.31 -3.90 -8.14
N TYR A 102 4.24 -4.25 -7.43
CA TYR A 102 2.88 -4.30 -7.97
C TYR A 102 2.08 -3.10 -7.45
N ALA A 103 1.43 -2.39 -8.36
CA ALA A 103 0.58 -1.25 -8.04
C ALA A 103 -0.86 -1.71 -7.79
N ALA A 104 -1.40 -1.39 -6.61
CA ALA A 104 -2.79 -1.65 -6.27
C ALA A 104 -3.67 -0.48 -6.67
N GLY A 105 -4.80 -0.79 -7.31
CA GLY A 105 -5.93 0.12 -7.45
C GLY A 105 -7.12 -0.44 -6.70
N VAL A 106 -7.79 0.39 -5.91
CA VAL A 106 -8.93 -0.04 -5.10
C VAL A 106 -10.17 0.76 -5.49
N ALA A 107 -11.28 0.05 -5.64
CA ALA A 107 -12.61 0.62 -5.81
C ALA A 107 -13.61 -0.07 -4.88
N CYS A 108 -14.63 0.66 -4.46
CA CYS A 108 -15.69 0.17 -3.61
C CYS A 108 -17.03 0.77 -4.04
N ASP A 109 -18.08 -0.04 -4.08
CA ASP A 109 -19.44 0.39 -4.42
C ASP A 109 -20.09 1.23 -3.31
N ARG A 110 -19.81 0.90 -2.04
CA ARG A 110 -20.48 1.46 -0.86
C ARG A 110 -19.47 1.65 0.26
N ALA A 111 -19.15 2.90 0.56
CA ALA A 111 -18.21 3.25 1.61
C ALA A 111 -18.69 4.41 2.50
N ILE A 112 -18.10 4.51 3.68
CA ILE A 112 -18.13 5.69 4.54
C ILE A 112 -16.82 6.46 4.27
N HIS A 113 -16.93 7.68 3.77
CA HIS A 113 -15.76 8.51 3.43
C HIS A 113 -15.37 9.41 4.59
N PHE A 114 -14.06 9.60 4.78
CA PHE A 114 -13.51 10.51 5.79
C PHE A 114 -12.86 11.72 5.10
N PRO A 115 -13.63 12.68 4.56
CA PRO A 115 -13.10 13.78 3.74
C PRO A 115 -12.21 14.75 4.52
N ARG A 116 -12.34 14.79 5.85
CA ARG A 116 -11.48 15.61 6.73
C ARG A 116 -10.11 14.97 6.99
N SER A 117 -9.96 13.67 6.72
CA SER A 117 -8.65 13.01 6.82
C SER A 117 -7.74 13.47 5.69
N TRP A 118 -6.44 13.64 5.99
CA TRP A 118 -5.46 14.06 4.99
C TRP A 118 -5.36 13.04 3.83
N ASN A 119 -5.44 11.74 4.14
CA ASN A 119 -5.34 10.66 3.17
C ASN A 119 -6.65 10.36 2.43
N LYS A 120 -7.73 11.10 2.75
CA LYS A 120 -9.08 10.90 2.16
C LYS A 120 -9.53 9.44 2.18
N THR A 121 -9.17 8.72 3.25
CA THR A 121 -9.51 7.30 3.38
C THR A 121 -11.02 7.07 3.43
N PHE A 122 -11.40 5.83 3.18
CA PHE A 122 -12.78 5.37 3.22
C PHE A 122 -12.84 3.99 3.86
N LEU A 123 -13.95 3.70 4.53
CA LEU A 123 -14.23 2.40 5.11
C LEU A 123 -15.34 1.74 4.27
N PRO A 124 -15.07 0.60 3.60
CA PRO A 124 -16.13 -0.19 2.96
C PRO A 124 -17.24 -0.52 3.95
N LYS A 125 -18.50 -0.32 3.54
CA LYS A 125 -19.66 -0.71 4.36
C LYS A 125 -19.75 -2.24 4.46
N PRO A 126 -20.45 -2.79 5.47
CA PRO A 126 -20.77 -4.21 5.48
C PRO A 126 -21.41 -4.64 4.15
N PHE A 127 -20.95 -5.78 3.61
CA PHE A 127 -21.38 -6.35 2.32
C PHE A 127 -21.10 -5.46 1.09
N ALA A 128 -20.26 -4.44 1.21
CA ALA A 128 -19.78 -3.69 0.06
C ALA A 128 -18.94 -4.57 -0.86
N LYS A 129 -19.11 -4.39 -2.17
CA LYS A 129 -18.20 -4.95 -3.16
C LYS A 129 -16.92 -4.11 -3.17
N VAL A 130 -15.78 -4.77 -2.98
CA VAL A 130 -14.45 -4.15 -3.06
C VAL A 130 -13.68 -4.83 -4.17
N ILE A 131 -13.21 -4.05 -5.14
CA ILE A 131 -12.32 -4.51 -6.20
C ILE A 131 -10.91 -4.02 -5.89
N ILE A 132 -9.96 -4.96 -5.82
CA ILE A 132 -8.53 -4.68 -5.72
C ILE A 132 -7.92 -5.18 -7.02
N TYR A 133 -7.49 -4.25 -7.87
CA TYR A 133 -6.88 -4.54 -9.16
C TYR A 133 -5.37 -4.32 -9.06
N TRP A 134 -4.58 -5.30 -9.50
CA TRP A 134 -3.11 -5.21 -9.49
C TRP A 134 -2.60 -4.93 -10.90
N VAL A 135 -1.72 -3.94 -11.02
CA VAL A 135 -0.96 -3.65 -12.25
C VAL A 135 0.52 -3.89 -11.99
N GLY A 136 1.23 -4.42 -13.00
CA GLY A 136 2.66 -4.67 -12.96
C GLY A 136 3.02 -6.13 -13.28
N PRO A 137 4.24 -6.58 -12.93
CA PRO A 137 5.18 -5.87 -12.05
C PRO A 137 5.98 -4.76 -12.77
N MET A 138 6.24 -3.67 -12.04
CA MET A 138 7.44 -2.85 -12.28
C MET A 138 8.65 -3.65 -11.80
N ALA A 139 9.70 -3.70 -12.62
CA ALA A 139 10.89 -4.49 -12.34
C ALA A 139 11.58 -4.06 -11.04
N PRO A 140 12.31 -4.96 -10.35
CA PRO A 140 13.11 -4.57 -9.19
C PRO A 140 14.05 -3.41 -9.52
N VAL A 141 14.09 -2.40 -8.65
CA VAL A 141 14.99 -1.25 -8.83
C VAL A 141 16.43 -1.73 -8.70
N SER A 142 17.26 -1.47 -9.72
CA SER A 142 18.66 -1.87 -9.74
C SER A 142 19.52 -1.02 -8.80
N LYS A 143 20.76 -1.43 -8.54
CA LYS A 143 21.65 -0.69 -7.62
C LYS A 143 22.16 0.63 -8.22
N GLU A 144 22.20 0.69 -9.54
CA GLU A 144 22.73 1.78 -10.35
C GLU A 144 21.71 2.92 -10.49
N ILE A 145 20.42 2.64 -10.28
CA ILE A 145 19.36 3.63 -10.33
C ILE A 145 19.20 4.28 -8.95
N ASP A 146 19.22 5.63 -8.92
CA ASP A 146 18.87 6.38 -7.70
C ASP A 146 17.37 6.17 -7.38
N PRO A 147 17.01 5.66 -6.19
CA PRO A 147 15.62 5.54 -5.76
C PRO A 147 14.86 6.86 -5.70
N ARG A 148 15.55 8.00 -5.74
CA ARG A 148 14.96 9.34 -5.81
C ARG A 148 14.73 9.84 -7.24
N ASN A 149 15.04 9.03 -8.25
CA ASN A 149 14.78 9.38 -9.65
C ASN A 149 13.28 9.70 -9.83
N PRO A 150 12.91 10.91 -10.28
CA PRO A 150 11.51 11.29 -10.48
C PRO A 150 10.78 10.40 -11.49
N ASP A 151 11.48 9.81 -12.46
CA ASP A 151 10.87 8.94 -13.47
C ASP A 151 10.26 7.69 -12.85
N LEU A 152 10.92 7.10 -11.83
CA LEU A 152 10.38 5.97 -11.08
C LEU A 152 9.07 6.35 -10.40
N ALA A 153 9.02 7.54 -9.79
CA ALA A 153 7.83 8.04 -9.10
C ALA A 153 6.68 8.26 -10.09
N LEU A 154 6.95 8.89 -11.23
CA LEU A 154 5.96 9.13 -12.27
C LEU A 154 5.43 7.81 -12.87
N GLU A 155 6.31 6.85 -13.13
CA GLU A 155 5.92 5.52 -13.61
C GLU A 155 5.00 4.82 -12.61
N LEU A 156 5.39 4.74 -11.33
CA LEU A 156 4.58 4.07 -10.33
C LEU A 156 3.25 4.81 -10.05
N GLU A 157 3.25 6.14 -10.06
CA GLU A 157 2.01 6.95 -9.99
C GLU A 157 1.06 6.58 -11.14
N ALA A 158 1.57 6.49 -12.37
CA ALA A 158 0.77 6.10 -13.54
C ALA A 158 0.17 4.70 -13.40
N LEU A 159 0.96 3.72 -12.93
CA LEU A 159 0.49 2.34 -12.69
C LEU A 159 -0.59 2.28 -11.61
N LEU A 160 -0.44 3.04 -10.51
CA LEU A 160 -1.44 3.11 -9.43
C LEU A 160 -2.74 3.76 -9.91
N HIS A 161 -2.65 4.83 -10.70
CA HIS A 161 -3.82 5.47 -11.29
C HIS A 161 -4.52 4.57 -12.32
N GLN A 162 -3.77 3.88 -13.18
CA GLN A 162 -4.30 2.89 -14.10
C GLN A 162 -5.02 1.76 -13.36
N ALA A 163 -4.39 1.20 -12.33
CA ALA A 163 -4.99 0.14 -11.52
C ALA A 163 -6.33 0.59 -10.90
N ARG A 164 -6.38 1.83 -10.39
CA ARG A 164 -7.61 2.41 -9.81
C ARG A 164 -8.71 2.58 -10.86
N GLN A 165 -8.37 3.05 -12.06
CA GLN A 165 -9.33 3.18 -13.15
C GLN A 165 -9.92 1.81 -13.55
N GLN A 166 -9.08 0.78 -13.62
CA GLN A 166 -9.55 -0.59 -13.89
C GLN A 166 -10.49 -1.07 -12.77
N ALA A 167 -10.10 -0.90 -11.50
CA ALA A 167 -10.94 -1.29 -10.37
C ALA A 167 -12.33 -0.62 -10.41
N LEU A 168 -12.39 0.67 -10.77
CA LEU A 168 -13.66 1.41 -10.94
C LEU A 168 -14.50 0.86 -12.09
N LYS A 169 -13.88 0.53 -13.22
CA LYS A 169 -14.57 -0.07 -14.37
C LYS A 169 -15.24 -1.40 -13.98
N PHE A 170 -14.55 -2.25 -13.23
CA PHE A 170 -15.12 -3.51 -12.75
C PHE A 170 -16.33 -3.31 -11.82
N ILE A 171 -16.39 -2.23 -11.04
CA ILE A 171 -17.59 -1.92 -10.27
C ILE A 171 -18.74 -1.56 -11.23
N ALA A 172 -18.50 -0.64 -12.16
CA ALA A 172 -19.52 -0.16 -13.10
C ALA A 172 -20.07 -1.27 -14.01
N ASP A 173 -19.21 -2.13 -14.56
CA ASP A 173 -19.60 -3.21 -15.48
C ASP A 173 -20.44 -4.30 -14.77
N ASN A 174 -20.22 -4.50 -13.46
CA ASN A 174 -21.01 -5.45 -12.69
C ASN A 174 -22.38 -4.89 -12.26
N ASP A 175 -22.48 -3.57 -12.09
CA ASP A 175 -23.74 -2.91 -11.76
C ASP A 175 -24.66 -2.82 -12.99
N ALA A 176 -24.11 -2.83 -14.20
CA ALA A 176 -24.86 -2.86 -15.46
C ALA A 176 -25.44 -4.25 -15.84
N GLN A 177 -25.05 -5.31 -15.11
CA GLN A 177 -25.50 -6.70 -15.35
C GLN A 177 -26.56 -7.19 -14.35
N CYS A 178 -26.97 -6.35 -13.38
CA CYS A 178 -28.06 -6.61 -12.44
C CYS A 178 -29.31 -5.80 -12.80
#